data_AF-A0A1I5GDU0-F1
#
_entry.id   AF-A0A1I5GDU0-F1
#
_cell.length_a   1.000
_cell.length_b   1.000
_cell.length_c   1.000
_cell.angle_alpha   90.00
_cell.angle_beta   90.00
_cell.angle_gamma   90.00
#
_symmetry.space_group_name_H-M   'P 1'
#
loop_
_entity.id
_entity.type
_entity.pdbx_description
1 polymer ?
#
loop_
_entity_poly.entity_id
_entity_poly.type
_entity_poly.pdbx_seq_one_letter_code
_entity_poly.pdbx_strand_id
1 'polypeptide(L)'
;MKKFNSFLMIFAAALIGFTSCIEGNERPDLGTDPGLDNEVVITSNITSNTTWETGKTYVLAGRIAVTSGNTLTIQPGVIVKGEVGTGSNATALVIARGAKINAAGTASSPIIFTTIADEIQPGQIQSPNLEPNLNGLWGGLIILGNARGSFAGDVSEIQIEGIPPSDTNGLYGGTNDADNSGVLRYVSIRHGGANIGEGNEINGLTLGGVGSGTVIENVEVVANQDDGIEWFGGTVNVTNALVWNAGDDALDTDQAWAGTLDNFIVIAGGETDHCLEIDGPEGSYLAAHTLKNGSVKGNNVAELADFRDGARGTFENIYFFGFADPAATDGRGDFSLSGDKTLATFANGSLKFANLQITLANNVALSTVFRAGTAVHASAVAAGANTVGANKAAFNTWSWAAVSGQLADF
;
A
#
# COMPACT_ATOMS: atom_id res chain seq x y z
N MET A 1 23.04 -11.05 -78.81
CA MET A 1 22.00 -12.11 -78.76
C MET A 1 21.42 -12.10 -77.34
N LYS A 2 20.14 -11.98 -77.01
CA LYS A 2 18.86 -11.79 -77.71
C LYS A 2 17.92 -11.03 -76.73
N LYS A 3 17.29 -9.96 -77.25
CA LYS A 3 15.87 -9.55 -77.11
C LYS A 3 15.22 -9.21 -75.74
N PHE A 4 14.86 -7.92 -75.65
CA PHE A 4 13.56 -7.30 -75.24
C PHE A 4 12.43 -8.21 -74.70
N ASN A 5 11.77 -7.75 -73.62
CA ASN A 5 10.36 -7.31 -73.67
C ASN A 5 9.91 -6.56 -72.41
N SER A 6 9.28 -5.41 -72.63
CA SER A 6 8.52 -4.60 -71.68
C SER A 6 7.17 -5.23 -71.34
N PHE A 7 6.70 -5.09 -70.09
CA PHE A 7 5.28 -5.10 -69.68
C PHE A 7 5.20 -4.42 -68.29
N LEU A 8 4.78 -3.16 -68.21
CA LEU A 8 3.42 -2.66 -67.93
C LEU A 8 2.92 -2.90 -66.49
N MET A 9 2.79 -1.77 -65.77
CA MET A 9 1.91 -1.42 -64.64
C MET A 9 1.55 -2.47 -63.58
N ILE A 10 1.74 -2.10 -62.31
CA ILE A 10 0.66 -1.82 -61.35
C ILE A 10 1.23 -0.88 -60.28
N PHE A 11 0.66 0.33 -60.22
CA PHE A 11 0.87 1.28 -59.13
C PHE A 11 -0.02 0.83 -57.98
N ALA A 12 0.53 0.06 -57.04
CA ALA A 12 -0.16 -0.25 -55.79
C ALA A 12 0.03 0.94 -54.86
N ALA A 13 -0.97 1.83 -54.82
CA ALA A 13 -1.14 2.79 -53.75
C ALA A 13 -1.41 2.00 -52.46
N ALA A 14 -0.36 1.74 -51.68
CA ALA A 14 -0.50 1.27 -50.33
C ALA A 14 -1.15 2.40 -49.53
N LEU A 15 -2.38 2.15 -49.07
CA LEU A 15 -3.04 2.99 -48.08
C LEU A 15 -2.10 3.12 -46.88
N ILE A 16 -1.67 4.36 -46.64
CA ILE A 16 -1.12 4.79 -45.36
C ILE A 16 -2.27 4.65 -44.36
N GLY A 17 -2.25 3.55 -43.61
CA GLY A 17 -3.02 3.45 -42.38
C GLY A 17 -2.49 4.51 -41.43
N PHE A 18 -3.33 5.49 -41.11
CA PHE A 18 -3.01 6.47 -40.08
C PHE A 18 -2.73 5.72 -38.78
N THR A 19 -1.47 5.80 -38.33
CA THR A 19 -1.14 5.59 -36.93
C THR A 19 -1.69 6.80 -36.20
N SER A 20 -2.83 6.68 -35.54
CA SER A 20 -3.18 7.66 -34.52
C SER A 20 -2.22 7.44 -33.35
N CYS A 21 -1.13 8.19 -33.35
CA CYS A 21 -0.46 8.52 -32.10
C CYS A 21 -1.54 9.15 -31.21
N ILE A 22 -1.88 8.51 -30.09
CA ILE A 22 -2.52 9.21 -28.99
C ILE A 22 -1.42 10.07 -28.37
N GLU A 23 -1.16 11.21 -29.01
CA GLU A 23 -0.78 12.41 -28.28
C GLU A 23 -2.10 13.08 -27.93
N GLY A 24 -2.51 12.95 -26.67
CA GLY A 24 -3.77 13.46 -26.22
C GLY A 24 -3.94 13.23 -24.73
N ASN A 25 -3.42 14.15 -23.94
CA ASN A 25 -3.84 14.39 -22.55
C ASN A 25 -5.26 15.01 -22.52
N GLU A 26 -6.14 14.61 -23.45
CA GLU A 26 -7.50 15.10 -23.54
C GLU A 26 -8.46 14.00 -23.12
N ARG A 27 -9.32 14.38 -22.17
CA ARG A 27 -10.45 13.61 -21.68
C ARG A 27 -11.26 13.09 -22.89
N PRO A 28 -11.57 11.79 -22.98
CA PRO A 28 -12.57 11.31 -23.93
C PRO A 28 -13.87 12.09 -23.71
N ASP A 29 -14.40 12.71 -24.77
CA ASP A 29 -15.72 13.34 -24.72
C ASP A 29 -16.76 12.25 -24.42
N LEU A 30 -17.16 12.17 -23.15
CA LEU A 30 -18.26 11.34 -22.68
C LEU A 30 -19.56 11.98 -23.15
N GLY A 31 -19.81 11.88 -24.46
CA GLY A 31 -21.12 12.15 -25.03
C GLY A 31 -22.17 11.41 -24.21
N THR A 32 -23.27 12.10 -23.90
CA THR A 32 -24.31 11.72 -22.94
C THR A 32 -24.73 10.25 -23.04
N ASP A 33 -24.02 9.38 -22.31
CA ASP A 33 -24.41 8.01 -22.04
C ASP A 33 -25.40 8.05 -20.87
N PRO A 34 -26.62 7.48 -21.00
CA PRO A 34 -27.62 7.47 -19.93
C PRO A 34 -27.21 6.72 -18.65
N GLY A 35 -25.97 6.21 -18.56
CA GLY A 35 -25.39 5.58 -17.36
C GLY A 35 -24.61 6.52 -16.42
N LEU A 36 -24.39 7.79 -16.77
CA LEU A 36 -23.50 8.72 -16.06
C LEU A 36 -24.11 9.56 -14.92
N ASP A 37 -25.38 9.35 -14.55
CA ASP A 37 -26.06 10.16 -13.51
C ASP A 37 -25.51 9.98 -12.08
N ASN A 38 -24.52 9.10 -11.88
CA ASN A 38 -23.98 8.73 -10.57
C ASN A 38 -22.50 9.10 -10.37
N GLU A 39 -21.86 9.77 -11.33
CA GLU A 39 -20.47 10.24 -11.19
C GLU A 39 -20.40 11.68 -10.66
N VAL A 40 -19.53 11.92 -9.68
CA VAL A 40 -19.28 13.24 -9.09
C VAL A 40 -17.79 13.55 -9.13
N VAL A 41 -17.40 14.53 -9.97
CA VAL A 41 -16.00 14.98 -10.07
C VAL A 41 -15.68 15.99 -8.96
N ILE A 42 -14.59 15.75 -8.24
CA ILE A 42 -14.06 16.54 -7.13
C ILE A 42 -12.80 17.25 -7.62
N THR A 43 -12.89 18.57 -7.76
CA THR A 43 -11.84 19.41 -8.35
C THR A 43 -11.16 20.35 -7.35
N SER A 44 -11.58 20.32 -6.09
CA SER A 44 -11.05 21.19 -5.05
C SER A 44 -11.09 20.54 -3.67
N ASN A 45 -10.25 21.06 -2.78
CA ASN A 45 -10.18 20.63 -1.38
C ASN A 45 -11.53 20.71 -0.68
N ILE A 46 -11.79 19.73 0.19
CA ILE A 46 -13.00 19.64 0.99
C ILE A 46 -12.82 20.52 2.24
N THR A 47 -13.41 21.71 2.18
CA THR A 47 -13.29 22.78 3.20
C THR A 47 -14.50 22.88 4.13
N SER A 48 -15.46 21.95 4.01
CA SER A 48 -16.59 21.81 4.92
C SER A 48 -16.97 20.32 5.06
N ASN A 49 -17.65 19.96 6.14
CA ASN A 49 -18.16 18.60 6.34
C ASN A 49 -18.94 18.13 5.11
N THR A 50 -18.49 17.01 4.53
CA THR A 50 -19.00 16.50 3.26
C THR A 50 -19.37 15.03 3.40
N THR A 51 -20.46 14.62 2.75
CA THR A 51 -20.86 13.22 2.69
C THR A 51 -20.84 12.74 1.24
N TRP A 52 -20.15 11.62 1.01
CA TRP A 52 -20.19 10.86 -0.23
C TRP A 52 -21.18 9.70 -0.06
N GLU A 53 -22.16 9.64 -0.96
CA GLU A 53 -23.36 8.83 -0.82
C GLU A 53 -23.26 7.50 -1.58
N THR A 54 -23.80 6.43 -1.00
CA THR A 54 -23.84 5.10 -1.63
C THR A 54 -24.52 5.16 -3.00
N GLY A 55 -24.03 4.35 -3.94
CA GLY A 55 -24.55 4.27 -5.31
C GLY A 55 -23.93 5.29 -6.27
N LYS A 56 -23.03 6.14 -5.78
CA LYS A 56 -22.25 7.08 -6.58
C LYS A 56 -20.78 6.70 -6.67
N THR A 57 -20.17 7.16 -7.74
CA THR A 57 -18.72 7.14 -7.97
C THR A 57 -18.18 8.56 -7.84
N TYR A 58 -17.16 8.75 -7.02
CA TYR A 58 -16.51 10.05 -6.82
C TYR A 58 -15.16 10.05 -7.52
N VAL A 59 -14.88 11.04 -8.37
CA VAL A 59 -13.65 11.11 -9.17
C VAL A 59 -12.81 12.29 -8.69
N LEU A 60 -11.61 12.02 -8.18
CA LEU A 60 -10.63 13.04 -7.81
C LEU A 60 -9.90 13.51 -9.07
N ALA A 61 -10.04 14.78 -9.42
CA ALA A 61 -9.39 15.38 -10.60
C ALA A 61 -7.95 15.88 -10.31
N GLY A 62 -7.31 15.34 -9.27
CA GLY A 62 -6.01 15.76 -8.77
C GLY A 62 -5.86 15.50 -7.29
N ARG A 63 -4.82 16.07 -6.66
CA ARG A 63 -4.65 15.99 -5.20
C ARG A 63 -5.76 16.77 -4.49
N ILE A 64 -6.59 16.07 -3.72
CA ILE A 64 -7.69 16.65 -2.94
C ILE A 64 -7.43 16.45 -1.45
N ALA A 65 -7.36 17.54 -0.70
CA ALA A 65 -7.26 17.49 0.75
C ALA A 65 -8.62 17.69 1.43
N VAL A 66 -8.93 16.91 2.46
CA VAL A 66 -9.89 17.27 3.50
C VAL A 66 -9.17 18.17 4.49
N THR A 67 -9.57 19.43 4.57
CA THR A 67 -8.82 20.41 5.37
C THR A 67 -9.14 20.28 6.85
N SER A 68 -8.20 20.72 7.69
CA SER A 68 -8.33 20.70 9.15
C SER A 68 -9.68 21.23 9.65
N GLY A 69 -10.26 20.55 10.64
CA GLY A 69 -11.57 20.89 11.22
C GLY A 69 -12.78 20.30 10.49
N ASN A 70 -12.59 19.66 9.33
CA ASN A 70 -13.66 19.06 8.54
C ASN A 70 -13.62 17.53 8.56
N THR A 71 -14.78 16.93 8.32
CA THR A 71 -14.94 15.47 8.17
C THR A 71 -15.47 15.14 6.79
N LEU A 72 -14.79 14.22 6.10
CA LEU A 72 -15.33 13.51 4.95
C LEU A 72 -15.96 12.20 5.41
N THR A 73 -17.28 12.08 5.26
CA THR A 73 -18.00 10.83 5.49
C THR A 73 -18.23 10.12 4.17
N ILE A 74 -17.82 8.85 4.05
CA ILE A 74 -18.02 8.02 2.86
C ILE A 74 -18.93 6.87 3.25
N GLN A 75 -20.11 6.81 2.64
CA GLN A 75 -21.08 5.75 2.93
C GLN A 75 -20.60 4.39 2.36
N PRO A 76 -21.09 3.25 2.90
CA PRO A 76 -20.71 1.92 2.41
C PRO A 76 -20.94 1.74 0.90
N GLY A 77 -20.06 0.99 0.24
CA GLY A 77 -20.18 0.66 -1.19
C GLY A 77 -19.85 1.79 -2.15
N VAL A 78 -19.42 2.96 -1.66
CA VAL A 78 -18.94 4.05 -2.52
C VAL A 78 -17.63 3.64 -3.22
N ILE A 79 -17.52 4.03 -4.49
CA ILE A 79 -16.27 3.94 -5.24
C ILE A 79 -15.68 5.34 -5.38
N VAL A 80 -14.40 5.45 -5.10
CA VAL A 80 -13.61 6.67 -5.26
C VAL A 80 -12.52 6.37 -6.29
N LYS A 81 -12.43 7.18 -7.34
CA LYS A 81 -11.48 7.02 -8.44
C LYS A 81 -10.52 8.21 -8.49
N GLY A 82 -9.23 7.96 -8.66
CA GLY A 82 -8.24 8.99 -8.96
C GLY A 82 -8.01 9.12 -10.47
N GLU A 83 -8.04 10.34 -11.01
CA GLU A 83 -7.50 10.59 -12.35
C GLU A 83 -5.99 10.35 -12.40
N VAL A 84 -5.49 10.06 -13.60
CA VAL A 84 -4.04 9.91 -13.82
C VAL A 84 -3.35 11.24 -13.50
N GLY A 85 -2.35 11.20 -12.63
CA GLY A 85 -1.49 12.33 -12.32
C GLY A 85 -0.06 11.84 -12.14
N THR A 86 0.92 12.70 -12.39
CA THR A 86 2.35 12.36 -12.27
C THR A 86 3.09 13.42 -11.45
N GLY A 87 4.17 13.02 -10.78
CA GLY A 87 4.99 13.94 -9.99
C GLY A 87 4.19 14.61 -8.88
N SER A 88 4.53 15.85 -8.53
CA SER A 88 3.86 16.63 -7.48
C SER A 88 2.36 16.93 -7.74
N ASN A 89 1.81 16.52 -8.88
CA ASN A 89 0.38 16.61 -9.21
C ASN A 89 -0.30 15.23 -9.23
N ALA A 90 0.35 14.17 -8.73
CA ALA A 90 -0.27 12.87 -8.56
C ALA A 90 -1.59 13.00 -7.78
N THR A 91 -2.63 12.36 -8.31
CA THR A 91 -3.96 12.40 -7.72
C THR A 91 -3.98 11.59 -6.44
N ALA A 92 -4.25 12.20 -5.31
CA ALA A 92 -4.35 11.52 -4.02
C ALA A 92 -5.48 12.11 -3.19
N LEU A 93 -6.03 11.32 -2.27
CA LEU A 93 -6.89 11.84 -1.21
C LEU A 93 -6.04 12.03 0.05
N VAL A 94 -5.97 13.28 0.52
CA VAL A 94 -5.20 13.65 1.72
C VAL A 94 -6.15 14.02 2.85
N ILE A 95 -6.09 13.30 3.97
CA ILE A 95 -6.76 13.68 5.20
C ILE A 95 -5.75 14.48 6.02
N ALA A 96 -5.82 15.81 5.91
CA ALA A 96 -4.86 16.69 6.56
C ALA A 96 -4.95 16.59 8.09
N ARG A 97 -3.85 16.91 8.78
CA ARG A 97 -3.81 16.93 10.24
C ARG A 97 -4.95 17.78 10.84
N GLY A 98 -5.72 17.17 11.74
CA GLY A 98 -6.92 17.75 12.36
C GLY A 98 -8.20 17.65 11.51
N ALA A 99 -8.15 17.10 10.31
CA ALA A 99 -9.32 16.63 9.57
C ALA A 99 -9.66 15.19 9.93
N LYS A 100 -10.80 14.70 9.44
CA LYS A 100 -11.23 13.31 9.65
C LYS A 100 -11.78 12.68 8.39
N ILE A 101 -11.57 11.37 8.27
CA ILE A 101 -12.28 10.49 7.34
C ILE A 101 -13.18 9.54 8.12
N ASN A 102 -14.42 9.36 7.68
CA ASN A 102 -15.32 8.32 8.17
C ASN A 102 -15.73 7.44 7.00
N ALA A 103 -14.85 6.51 6.63
CA ALA A 103 -15.03 5.51 5.59
C ALA A 103 -15.36 4.16 6.25
N ALA A 104 -16.60 4.02 6.68
CA ALA A 104 -17.07 2.85 7.41
C ALA A 104 -17.87 1.91 6.49
N GLY A 105 -17.19 1.24 5.58
CA GLY A 105 -17.77 0.18 4.74
C GLY A 105 -18.22 -1.03 5.54
N THR A 106 -18.73 -2.04 4.83
CA THR A 106 -19.12 -3.33 5.39
C THR A 106 -18.57 -4.47 4.54
N ALA A 107 -18.51 -5.69 5.07
CA ALA A 107 -18.08 -6.85 4.28
C ALA A 107 -18.89 -7.07 3.00
N SER A 108 -20.19 -6.73 3.01
CA SER A 108 -21.07 -6.83 1.83
C SER A 108 -21.04 -5.59 0.93
N SER A 109 -20.43 -4.50 1.38
CA SER A 109 -20.39 -3.21 0.68
C SER A 109 -19.12 -2.46 1.06
N PRO A 110 -17.95 -3.00 0.66
CA PRO A 110 -16.67 -2.35 0.94
C PRO A 110 -16.60 -1.01 0.20
N ILE A 111 -15.82 -0.07 0.74
CA ILE A 111 -15.49 1.17 0.04
C ILE A 111 -14.23 0.89 -0.79
N ILE A 112 -14.23 1.28 -2.06
CA ILE A 112 -13.11 1.00 -2.98
C ILE A 112 -12.52 2.32 -3.45
N PHE A 113 -11.24 2.52 -3.19
CA PHE A 113 -10.40 3.56 -3.79
C PHE A 113 -9.58 2.94 -4.92
N THR A 114 -9.64 3.50 -6.11
CA THR A 114 -8.99 2.94 -7.31
C THR A 114 -8.66 4.06 -8.31
N THR A 115 -8.17 3.73 -9.49
CA THR A 115 -7.94 4.66 -10.59
C THR A 115 -9.21 4.86 -11.45
N ILE A 116 -9.29 5.96 -12.18
CA ILE A 116 -10.35 6.22 -13.17
C ILE A 116 -10.37 5.17 -14.31
N ALA A 117 -9.25 4.50 -14.56
CA ALA A 117 -9.14 3.43 -15.57
C ALA A 117 -9.81 2.11 -15.14
N ASP A 118 -10.13 1.95 -13.85
CA ASP A 118 -10.84 0.78 -13.34
C ASP A 118 -12.34 0.93 -13.65
N GLU A 119 -12.89 0.04 -14.46
CA GLU A 119 -14.30 0.08 -14.89
C GLU A 119 -15.26 -0.47 -13.80
N ILE A 120 -14.73 -0.78 -12.61
CA ILE A 120 -15.51 -1.24 -11.46
C ILE A 120 -16.69 -0.30 -11.14
N GLN A 121 -17.82 -0.95 -10.82
CA GLN A 121 -19.12 -0.35 -10.51
C GLN A 121 -19.57 -0.70 -9.09
N PRO A 122 -20.40 0.15 -8.45
CA PRO A 122 -20.86 -0.09 -7.08
C PRO A 122 -21.48 -1.49 -6.92
N GLY A 123 -21.08 -2.19 -5.86
CA GLY A 123 -21.52 -3.56 -5.57
C GLY A 123 -20.62 -4.67 -6.16
N GLN A 124 -19.63 -4.32 -6.99
CA GLN A 124 -18.57 -5.24 -7.40
C GLN A 124 -17.43 -5.25 -6.36
N ILE A 125 -16.74 -6.38 -6.26
CA ILE A 125 -15.53 -6.52 -5.42
C ILE A 125 -14.29 -6.64 -6.31
N GLN A 126 -14.33 -7.49 -7.34
CA GLN A 126 -13.20 -7.66 -8.27
C GLN A 126 -13.24 -6.60 -9.38
N SER A 127 -12.08 -6.04 -9.74
CA SER A 127 -11.99 -5.19 -10.93
C SER A 127 -12.39 -6.01 -12.18
N PRO A 128 -13.27 -5.49 -13.05
CA PRO A 128 -13.72 -6.20 -14.23
C PRO A 128 -12.70 -6.17 -15.38
N ASN A 129 -11.75 -5.23 -15.36
CA ASN A 129 -10.87 -4.94 -16.50
C ASN A 129 -9.38 -4.76 -16.14
N LEU A 130 -9.02 -4.48 -14.89
CA LEU A 130 -7.63 -4.30 -14.48
C LEU A 130 -7.09 -5.55 -13.79
N GLU A 131 -5.87 -5.93 -14.18
CA GLU A 131 -5.13 -6.99 -13.53
C GLU A 131 -4.55 -6.50 -12.18
N PRO A 132 -4.45 -7.36 -11.16
CA PRO A 132 -4.02 -7.00 -9.81
C PRO A 132 -2.51 -6.74 -9.69
N ASN A 133 -1.81 -6.53 -10.80
CA ASN A 133 -0.40 -6.16 -10.87
C ASN A 133 -0.17 -4.87 -11.67
N LEU A 134 -1.23 -4.22 -12.15
CA LEU A 134 -1.12 -2.91 -12.78
C LEU A 134 -1.12 -1.84 -11.68
N ASN A 135 0.00 -1.18 -11.48
CA ASN A 135 0.21 -0.22 -10.40
C ASN A 135 0.48 1.18 -10.97
N GLY A 136 0.65 2.19 -10.11
CA GLY A 136 1.17 3.49 -10.56
C GLY A 136 0.12 4.45 -11.13
N LEU A 137 -1.18 4.16 -10.98
CA LEU A 137 -2.24 4.81 -11.77
C LEU A 137 -2.91 6.00 -11.07
N TRP A 138 -2.64 6.18 -9.78
CA TRP A 138 -2.97 7.35 -8.97
C TRP A 138 -2.16 7.28 -7.65
N GLY A 139 -2.10 8.36 -6.89
CA GLY A 139 -1.28 8.46 -5.67
C GLY A 139 -1.66 7.46 -4.58
N GLY A 140 -2.90 7.51 -4.08
CA GLY A 140 -3.31 6.67 -2.94
C GLY A 140 -4.06 7.47 -1.88
N LEU A 141 -4.14 6.89 -0.67
CA LEU A 141 -4.80 7.49 0.48
C LEU A 141 -3.77 7.86 1.56
N ILE A 142 -3.69 9.15 1.87
CA ILE A 142 -2.78 9.68 2.87
C ILE A 142 -3.57 10.20 4.07
N ILE A 143 -3.22 9.74 5.28
CA ILE A 143 -3.86 10.18 6.52
C ILE A 143 -2.79 10.74 7.44
N LEU A 144 -2.98 12.01 7.80
CA LEU A 144 -2.04 12.76 8.60
C LEU A 144 -2.67 13.10 9.94
N GLY A 145 -1.98 12.74 11.01
CA GLY A 145 -2.42 12.94 12.39
C GLY A 145 -1.48 13.83 13.19
N ASN A 146 -1.86 14.01 14.45
CA ASN A 146 -1.19 14.89 15.41
C ASN A 146 -0.44 14.11 16.52
N ALA A 147 -0.24 12.80 16.34
CA ALA A 147 0.54 11.97 17.27
C ALA A 147 2.04 12.16 17.08
N ARG A 148 2.82 11.72 18.07
CA ARG A 148 4.29 11.84 18.03
C ARG A 148 4.90 10.90 16.99
N GLY A 149 5.96 11.37 16.34
CA GLY A 149 6.91 10.56 15.58
C GLY A 149 8.33 10.88 16.04
N SER A 150 9.29 10.09 15.58
CA SER A 150 10.71 10.30 15.87
C SER A 150 11.39 10.93 14.68
N PHE A 151 11.46 12.27 14.68
CA PHE A 151 11.95 13.04 13.55
C PHE A 151 13.36 13.57 13.80
N ALA A 152 14.16 13.66 12.74
CA ALA A 152 15.49 14.25 12.79
C ALA A 152 15.48 15.65 13.43
N GLY A 153 16.40 15.89 14.38
CA GLY A 153 16.51 17.16 15.10
C GLY A 153 15.42 17.43 16.14
N ASP A 154 14.62 16.41 16.50
CA ASP A 154 13.54 16.50 17.50
C ASP A 154 12.50 17.59 17.19
N VAL A 155 12.25 17.83 15.90
CA VAL A 155 11.12 18.66 15.47
C VAL A 155 9.79 18.01 15.87
N SER A 156 8.73 18.80 16.03
CA SER A 156 7.41 18.28 16.41
C SER A 156 6.56 17.86 15.22
N GLU A 157 6.91 18.32 14.02
CA GLU A 157 6.19 18.05 12.78
C GLU A 157 7.16 18.11 11.60
N ILE A 158 6.82 17.35 10.56
CA ILE A 158 7.54 17.34 9.28
C ILE A 158 6.52 17.24 8.14
N GLN A 159 6.97 17.52 6.93
CA GLN A 159 6.19 17.33 5.72
C GLN A 159 6.22 15.85 5.35
N ILE A 160 5.05 15.26 5.08
CA ILE A 160 4.98 13.91 4.50
C ILE A 160 5.57 13.92 3.09
N GLU A 161 6.28 12.87 2.74
CA GLU A 161 6.64 12.62 1.35
C GLU A 161 5.40 12.54 0.45
N GLY A 162 5.58 12.64 -0.86
CA GLY A 162 4.45 12.69 -1.78
C GLY A 162 3.82 14.09 -1.92
N ILE A 163 4.01 14.97 -0.92
CA ILE A 163 3.30 16.26 -0.83
C ILE A 163 4.29 17.43 -0.80
N PRO A 164 4.19 18.38 -1.76
CA PRO A 164 5.10 19.53 -1.81
C PRO A 164 5.12 20.33 -0.50
N PRO A 165 6.29 20.78 -0.01
CA PRO A 165 6.39 21.58 1.22
C PRO A 165 5.60 22.90 1.21
N SER A 166 5.16 23.37 0.03
CA SER A 166 4.28 24.53 -0.10
C SER A 166 2.82 24.24 0.23
N ASP A 167 2.42 22.97 0.29
CA ASP A 167 1.08 22.52 0.64
C ASP A 167 1.06 22.07 2.10
N THR A 168 0.61 22.97 2.98
CA THR A 168 0.58 22.74 4.44
C THR A 168 -0.40 21.65 4.86
N ASN A 169 -1.24 21.15 3.94
CA ASN A 169 -2.07 19.98 4.23
C ASN A 169 -1.24 18.69 4.34
N GLY A 170 0.01 18.68 3.89
CA GLY A 170 0.96 17.57 4.03
C GLY A 170 1.74 17.53 5.35
N LEU A 171 1.51 18.46 6.27
CA LEU A 171 2.18 18.45 7.58
C LEU A 171 1.54 17.43 8.52
N TYR A 172 2.36 16.61 9.16
CA TYR A 172 1.95 15.64 10.19
C TYR A 172 2.88 15.67 11.40
N GLY A 173 2.50 14.90 12.42
CA GLY A 173 3.21 14.87 13.69
C GLY A 173 2.61 15.85 14.70
N GLY A 174 3.05 15.76 15.93
CA GLY A 174 2.63 16.64 17.00
C GLY A 174 2.88 16.03 18.37
N THR A 175 1.95 16.24 19.29
CA THR A 175 2.10 15.81 20.70
C THR A 175 0.92 15.02 21.23
N ASN A 176 -0.09 14.74 20.40
CA ASN A 176 -1.33 14.10 20.82
C ASN A 176 -1.41 12.66 20.31
N ASP A 177 -0.87 11.71 21.07
CA ASP A 177 -0.97 10.28 20.72
C ASP A 177 -2.41 9.75 20.75
N ALA A 178 -3.34 10.45 21.40
CA ALA A 178 -4.77 10.12 21.39
C ALA A 178 -5.52 10.82 20.23
N ASP A 179 -4.81 11.39 19.25
CA ASP A 179 -5.41 12.00 18.08
C ASP A 179 -6.32 11.02 17.32
N ASN A 180 -7.34 11.56 16.67
CA ASN A 180 -8.37 10.77 15.99
C ASN A 180 -8.63 11.36 14.61
N SER A 181 -8.02 10.73 13.60
CA SER A 181 -8.18 11.02 12.17
C SER A 181 -9.41 10.32 11.58
N GLY A 182 -10.17 9.56 12.38
CA GLY A 182 -11.47 8.99 12.03
C GLY A 182 -11.49 7.46 11.94
N VAL A 183 -12.13 6.93 10.90
CA VAL A 183 -12.43 5.51 10.73
C VAL A 183 -12.17 5.07 9.28
N LEU A 184 -11.41 3.99 9.13
CA LEU A 184 -11.37 3.14 7.93
C LEU A 184 -11.83 1.75 8.32
N ARG A 185 -12.89 1.27 7.64
CA ARG A 185 -13.42 -0.07 7.86
C ARG A 185 -13.91 -0.68 6.55
N TYR A 186 -13.47 -1.91 6.23
CA TYR A 186 -13.79 -2.59 4.96
C TYR A 186 -13.47 -1.69 3.76
N VAL A 187 -12.20 -1.31 3.67
CA VAL A 187 -11.69 -0.41 2.64
C VAL A 187 -10.69 -1.18 1.77
N SER A 188 -10.82 -1.01 0.46
CA SER A 188 -9.90 -1.56 -0.54
C SER A 188 -9.26 -0.42 -1.31
N ILE A 189 -7.94 -0.35 -1.34
CA ILE A 189 -7.16 0.68 -2.04
C ILE A 189 -6.36 -0.02 -3.14
N ARG A 190 -6.49 0.44 -4.38
CA ARG A 190 -6.03 -0.33 -5.55
C ARG A 190 -5.30 0.50 -6.55
N HIS A 191 -4.35 -0.10 -7.25
CA HIS A 191 -3.68 0.49 -8.41
C HIS A 191 -3.03 1.85 -8.10
N GLY A 192 -2.71 2.05 -6.81
CA GLY A 192 -2.13 3.27 -6.30
C GLY A 192 -0.63 3.32 -6.56
N GLY A 193 0.03 4.23 -5.87
CA GLY A 193 1.44 4.46 -6.06
C GLY A 193 1.63 5.53 -7.13
N ALA A 194 2.41 6.54 -6.81
CA ALA A 194 2.91 7.45 -7.82
C ALA A 194 4.36 7.76 -7.51
N ASN A 195 5.27 7.35 -8.39
CA ASN A 195 6.65 7.80 -8.26
C ASN A 195 6.71 9.31 -8.58
N ILE A 196 7.12 10.12 -7.60
CA ILE A 196 7.24 11.57 -7.75
C ILE A 196 8.67 12.08 -7.61
N GLY A 197 9.65 11.17 -7.54
CA GLY A 197 11.08 11.39 -7.38
C GLY A 197 11.70 10.25 -6.56
N GLU A 198 13.02 10.06 -6.62
CA GLU A 198 13.73 9.06 -5.79
C GLU A 198 13.61 9.40 -4.30
N GLY A 199 13.03 8.49 -3.51
CA GLY A 199 12.83 8.67 -2.06
C GLY A 199 11.80 9.76 -1.73
N ASN A 200 10.84 9.94 -2.63
CA ASN A 200 9.68 10.79 -2.47
C ASN A 200 8.58 10.20 -3.35
N GLU A 201 7.80 9.30 -2.78
CA GLU A 201 6.75 8.58 -3.47
C GLU A 201 5.41 8.71 -2.70
N ILE A 202 4.35 8.03 -3.14
CA ILE A 202 3.06 8.00 -2.45
C ILE A 202 2.66 6.54 -2.30
N ASN A 203 2.45 6.10 -1.07
CA ASN A 203 2.10 4.73 -0.74
C ASN A 203 0.61 4.45 -0.96
N GLY A 204 0.22 3.17 -0.92
CA GLY A 204 -1.18 2.79 -1.04
C GLY A 204 -2.00 3.36 0.11
N LEU A 205 -1.56 3.09 1.34
CA LEU A 205 -2.07 3.74 2.55
C LEU A 205 -0.90 4.33 3.34
N THR A 206 -0.73 5.65 3.27
CA THR A 206 0.26 6.39 4.06
C THR A 206 -0.35 6.86 5.38
N LEU A 207 0.31 6.54 6.51
CA LEU A 207 -0.14 6.87 7.85
C LEU A 207 0.90 7.71 8.59
N GLY A 208 0.86 9.03 8.41
CA GLY A 208 1.77 9.96 9.07
C GLY A 208 1.25 10.45 10.42
N GLY A 209 1.89 10.07 11.53
CA GLY A 209 1.57 10.59 12.86
C GLY A 209 0.13 10.32 13.29
N VAL A 210 -0.50 9.25 12.81
CA VAL A 210 -1.91 8.93 13.10
C VAL A 210 -2.05 8.44 14.54
N GLY A 211 -2.98 9.04 15.29
CA GLY A 211 -3.16 8.74 16.70
C GLY A 211 -4.01 7.50 17.00
N SER A 212 -3.84 6.96 18.21
CA SER A 212 -4.54 5.79 18.75
C SER A 212 -6.07 5.96 18.91
N GLY A 213 -6.60 7.18 18.77
CA GLY A 213 -8.04 7.44 18.71
C GLY A 213 -8.67 7.11 17.35
N THR A 214 -7.85 6.84 16.33
CA THR A 214 -8.26 6.45 14.98
C THR A 214 -8.54 4.95 14.91
N VAL A 215 -9.56 4.55 14.16
CA VAL A 215 -9.87 3.13 13.91
C VAL A 215 -9.51 2.77 12.48
N ILE A 216 -8.62 1.80 12.30
CA ILE A 216 -8.31 1.22 10.98
C ILE A 216 -8.46 -0.29 11.12
N GLU A 217 -9.47 -0.86 10.48
CA GLU A 217 -9.66 -2.30 10.48
C GLU A 217 -10.26 -2.85 9.20
N ASN A 218 -9.87 -4.06 8.79
CA ASN A 218 -10.29 -4.67 7.54
C ASN A 218 -9.96 -3.76 6.35
N VAL A 219 -8.66 -3.56 6.11
CA VAL A 219 -8.13 -2.80 4.99
C VAL A 219 -7.34 -3.71 4.06
N GLU A 220 -7.48 -3.51 2.75
CA GLU A 220 -6.63 -4.15 1.76
C GLU A 220 -6.00 -3.12 0.83
N VAL A 221 -4.75 -3.37 0.46
CA VAL A 221 -4.04 -2.61 -0.57
C VAL A 221 -3.62 -3.59 -1.67
N VAL A 222 -3.92 -3.27 -2.92
CA VAL A 222 -3.64 -4.13 -4.08
C VAL A 222 -2.94 -3.34 -5.18
N ALA A 223 -1.85 -3.87 -5.73
CA ALA A 223 -1.16 -3.27 -6.88
C ALA A 223 -0.72 -1.81 -6.62
N ASN A 224 -0.07 -1.55 -5.48
CA ASN A 224 0.57 -0.24 -5.28
C ASN A 224 1.93 -0.22 -5.99
N GLN A 225 2.33 0.89 -6.61
CA GLN A 225 3.65 0.95 -7.29
C GLN A 225 4.80 1.04 -6.29
N ASP A 226 4.50 1.63 -5.16
CA ASP A 226 5.38 1.86 -4.02
C ASP A 226 4.88 0.97 -2.88
N ASP A 227 4.99 1.43 -1.63
CA ASP A 227 4.60 0.58 -0.52
C ASP A 227 3.11 0.29 -0.42
N GLY A 228 2.79 -0.89 0.12
CA GLY A 228 1.41 -1.24 0.43
C GLY A 228 0.82 -0.34 1.51
N ILE A 229 1.34 -0.46 2.72
CA ILE A 229 0.98 0.39 3.86
C ILE A 229 2.27 0.85 4.52
N GLU A 230 2.39 2.16 4.69
CA GLU A 230 3.54 2.74 5.37
C GLU A 230 3.11 3.60 6.55
N TRP A 231 3.80 3.42 7.68
CA TRP A 231 3.62 4.22 8.88
C TRP A 231 4.81 5.14 9.13
N PHE A 232 4.56 6.46 9.12
CA PHE A 232 5.53 7.45 9.55
C PHE A 232 5.21 7.92 10.97
N GLY A 233 5.81 7.29 11.97
CA GLY A 233 5.52 7.56 13.37
C GLY A 233 4.05 7.31 13.76
N GLY A 234 3.59 7.94 14.84
CA GLY A 234 2.22 7.81 15.33
C GLY A 234 1.98 6.63 16.26
N THR A 235 0.71 6.38 16.60
CA THR A 235 0.29 5.41 17.63
C THR A 235 -0.98 4.63 17.26
N VAL A 236 -1.46 4.77 16.02
CA VAL A 236 -2.65 4.07 15.54
C VAL A 236 -2.47 2.56 15.61
N ASN A 237 -3.51 1.85 16.01
CA ASN A 237 -3.57 0.39 15.88
C ASN A 237 -4.32 0.02 14.61
N VAL A 238 -3.88 -1.05 13.95
CA VAL A 238 -4.51 -1.61 12.76
C VAL A 238 -4.87 -3.06 13.02
N THR A 239 -6.07 -3.48 12.61
CA THR A 239 -6.52 -4.87 12.75
C THR A 239 -7.05 -5.40 11.43
N ASN A 240 -6.57 -6.56 10.98
CA ASN A 240 -6.91 -7.12 9.67
C ASN A 240 -6.44 -6.21 8.52
N ALA A 241 -5.15 -6.27 8.19
CA ALA A 241 -4.57 -5.63 7.01
C ALA A 241 -4.13 -6.66 5.97
N LEU A 242 -4.41 -6.42 4.69
CA LEU A 242 -3.92 -7.26 3.59
C LEU A 242 -3.18 -6.41 2.57
N VAL A 243 -2.00 -6.84 2.16
CA VAL A 243 -1.27 -6.22 1.04
C VAL A 243 -1.02 -7.29 -0.02
N TRP A 244 -1.34 -6.96 -1.27
CA TRP A 244 -1.14 -7.86 -2.41
C TRP A 244 -0.49 -7.11 -3.57
N ASN A 245 0.65 -7.62 -4.04
CA ASN A 245 1.43 -7.06 -5.15
C ASN A 245 1.80 -5.58 -4.93
N ALA A 246 2.47 -5.27 -3.81
CA ALA A 246 3.19 -4.00 -3.69
C ALA A 246 4.37 -3.99 -4.69
N GLY A 247 4.66 -2.82 -5.25
CA GLY A 247 5.73 -2.61 -6.23
C GLY A 247 7.07 -2.27 -5.58
N ASP A 248 7.04 -1.95 -4.29
CA ASP A 248 8.20 -1.88 -3.41
C ASP A 248 7.88 -2.68 -2.12
N ASP A 249 7.84 -2.06 -0.94
CA ASP A 249 7.68 -2.77 0.32
C ASP A 249 6.21 -3.02 0.67
N ALA A 250 5.89 -4.23 1.15
CA ALA A 250 4.50 -4.54 1.42
C ALA A 250 3.99 -3.81 2.67
N LEU A 251 4.77 -3.85 3.76
CA LEU A 251 4.50 -3.15 5.00
C LEU A 251 5.79 -2.47 5.44
N ASP A 252 5.80 -1.15 5.49
CA ASP A 252 6.95 -0.35 5.92
C ASP A 252 6.62 0.50 7.15
N THR A 253 7.56 0.67 8.07
CA THR A 253 7.43 1.54 9.22
C THR A 253 8.67 2.38 9.41
N ASP A 254 8.50 3.69 9.49
CA ASP A 254 9.55 4.65 9.80
C ASP A 254 9.20 5.50 11.04
N GLN A 255 10.19 6.21 11.56
CA GLN A 255 10.05 7.28 12.55
C GLN A 255 9.35 6.82 13.83
N ALA A 256 9.60 5.57 14.21
CA ALA A 256 9.15 4.93 15.43
C ALA A 256 7.63 5.02 15.67
N TRP A 257 6.86 4.51 14.70
CA TRP A 257 5.47 4.14 14.97
C TRP A 257 5.37 3.27 16.24
N ALA A 258 4.38 3.55 17.09
CA ALA A 258 4.21 2.94 18.41
C ALA A 258 2.87 2.20 18.56
N GLY A 259 2.28 1.78 17.44
CA GLY A 259 1.02 1.05 17.41
C GLY A 259 1.18 -0.47 17.40
N THR A 260 0.08 -1.15 17.10
CA THR A 260 0.02 -2.59 16.85
C THR A 260 -0.69 -2.86 15.54
N LEU A 261 -0.10 -3.72 14.70
CA LEU A 261 -0.78 -4.40 13.61
C LEU A 261 -1.08 -5.84 14.05
N ASP A 262 -2.36 -6.16 14.19
CA ASP A 262 -2.85 -7.49 14.55
C ASP A 262 -3.62 -8.12 13.40
N ASN A 263 -3.27 -9.36 13.05
CA ASN A 263 -3.80 -10.12 11.93
C ASN A 263 -3.51 -9.47 10.57
N PHE A 264 -2.47 -9.93 9.88
CA PHE A 264 -2.11 -9.38 8.58
C PHE A 264 -1.73 -10.43 7.53
N ILE A 265 -2.02 -10.15 6.27
CA ILE A 265 -1.64 -10.99 5.14
C ILE A 265 -0.81 -10.16 4.15
N VAL A 266 0.36 -10.68 3.77
CA VAL A 266 1.15 -10.15 2.65
C VAL A 266 1.21 -11.20 1.55
N ILE A 267 0.96 -10.77 0.32
CA ILE A 267 1.10 -11.58 -0.90
C ILE A 267 2.02 -10.81 -1.84
N ALA A 268 3.30 -11.19 -1.86
CA ALA A 268 4.31 -10.53 -2.67
C ALA A 268 4.06 -10.73 -4.18
N GLY A 269 4.22 -9.65 -4.93
CA GLY A 269 4.18 -9.62 -6.39
C GLY A 269 5.55 -9.87 -7.01
N GLY A 270 5.63 -9.72 -8.33
CA GLY A 270 6.88 -9.84 -9.08
C GLY A 270 7.81 -8.63 -8.99
N GLU A 271 7.37 -7.58 -8.27
CA GLU A 271 8.11 -6.34 -8.05
C GLU A 271 8.35 -6.04 -6.57
N THR A 272 7.63 -6.71 -5.65
CA THR A 272 7.76 -6.49 -4.20
C THR A 272 9.20 -6.69 -3.74
N ASP A 273 9.77 -5.68 -3.09
CA ASP A 273 11.14 -5.71 -2.58
C ASP A 273 11.18 -6.50 -1.26
N HIS A 274 10.72 -5.90 -0.16
CA HIS A 274 10.59 -6.55 1.14
C HIS A 274 9.12 -6.76 1.49
N CYS A 275 8.80 -7.93 2.05
CA CYS A 275 7.47 -8.12 2.62
C CYS A 275 7.26 -7.32 3.91
N LEU A 276 8.34 -6.99 4.61
CA LEU A 276 8.38 -6.15 5.80
C LEU A 276 9.67 -5.30 5.73
N GLU A 277 9.58 -3.99 5.52
CA GLU A 277 10.69 -3.07 5.77
C GLU A 277 10.43 -2.39 7.12
N ILE A 278 11.44 -2.28 7.98
CA ILE A 278 11.27 -1.74 9.34
C ILE A 278 12.44 -0.82 9.65
N ASP A 279 12.13 0.47 9.65
CA ASP A 279 13.05 1.56 9.94
C ASP A 279 12.98 2.01 11.40
N GLY A 280 14.11 2.55 11.83
CA GLY A 280 14.33 3.00 13.20
C GLY A 280 13.84 4.44 13.46
N PRO A 281 13.99 4.90 14.70
CA PRO A 281 13.78 6.31 15.03
C PRO A 281 14.86 7.21 14.40
N GLU A 282 14.46 8.35 13.82
CA GLU A 282 15.39 9.39 13.36
C GLU A 282 15.75 10.41 14.45
N GLY A 283 14.89 10.55 15.47
CA GLY A 283 15.02 11.47 16.59
C GLY A 283 15.24 10.78 17.94
N SER A 284 15.04 11.54 19.02
CA SER A 284 15.19 11.04 20.40
C SER A 284 13.97 10.28 20.93
N TYR A 285 12.83 10.33 20.22
CA TYR A 285 11.65 9.56 20.58
C TYR A 285 11.84 8.08 20.20
N LEU A 286 12.09 7.23 21.19
CA LEU A 286 12.38 5.80 20.98
C LEU A 286 11.15 4.94 21.27
N ALA A 287 10.18 4.95 20.35
CA ALA A 287 9.06 4.02 20.38
C ALA A 287 9.41 2.65 19.76
N ALA A 288 8.49 1.70 19.89
CA ALA A 288 8.56 0.37 19.31
C ALA A 288 7.12 -0.12 19.10
N HIS A 289 6.81 -0.62 17.91
CA HIS A 289 5.48 -1.15 17.58
C HIS A 289 5.43 -2.68 17.73
N THR A 290 4.27 -3.26 17.45
CA THR A 290 4.07 -4.71 17.41
C THR A 290 3.41 -5.13 16.11
N LEU A 291 4.00 -6.10 15.40
CA LEU A 291 3.34 -6.84 14.32
C LEU A 291 3.08 -8.26 14.80
N LYS A 292 1.84 -8.73 14.71
CA LYS A 292 1.51 -10.08 15.16
C LYS A 292 0.41 -10.77 14.36
N ASN A 293 0.44 -12.10 14.43
CA ASN A 293 -0.52 -13.00 13.78
C ASN A 293 -0.53 -12.79 12.26
N GLY A 294 0.65 -12.82 11.64
CA GLY A 294 0.85 -12.52 10.22
C GLY A 294 1.08 -13.75 9.37
N SER A 295 0.58 -13.76 8.13
CA SER A 295 0.99 -14.73 7.11
C SER A 295 1.53 -14.03 5.89
N VAL A 296 2.73 -14.41 5.45
CA VAL A 296 3.47 -13.76 4.36
C VAL A 296 3.77 -14.79 3.28
N LYS A 297 3.15 -14.62 2.11
CA LYS A 297 3.42 -15.39 0.90
C LYS A 297 4.40 -14.62 0.03
N GLY A 298 5.59 -15.16 -0.12
CA GLY A 298 6.69 -14.58 -0.88
C GLY A 298 6.59 -14.74 -2.39
N ASN A 299 7.58 -14.15 -3.05
CA ASN A 299 7.90 -14.28 -4.46
C ASN A 299 9.40 -14.63 -4.58
N ASN A 300 9.85 -15.03 -5.77
CA ASN A 300 11.28 -15.30 -6.00
C ASN A 300 12.15 -14.03 -5.95
N VAL A 301 11.54 -12.85 -6.09
CA VAL A 301 12.24 -11.56 -6.01
C VAL A 301 12.16 -10.91 -4.64
N ALA A 302 11.23 -11.34 -3.78
CA ALA A 302 10.96 -10.65 -2.53
C ALA A 302 11.81 -11.18 -1.38
N GLU A 303 12.13 -10.32 -0.42
CA GLU A 303 12.67 -10.69 0.88
C GLU A 303 11.54 -10.87 1.91
N LEU A 304 11.80 -11.68 2.94
CA LEU A 304 10.83 -11.86 4.03
C LEU A 304 10.71 -10.58 4.82
N ALA A 305 11.85 -9.95 5.10
CA ALA A 305 11.95 -8.71 5.83
C ALA A 305 13.37 -8.13 5.78
N ASP A 306 13.49 -6.81 5.75
CA ASP A 306 14.68 -6.10 6.21
C ASP A 306 14.37 -5.20 7.41
N PHE A 307 15.26 -5.20 8.39
CA PHE A 307 15.18 -4.36 9.57
C PHE A 307 16.40 -3.48 9.60
N ARG A 308 16.23 -2.17 9.46
CA ARG A 308 17.35 -1.24 9.28
C ARG A 308 17.18 0.01 10.14
N ASP A 309 18.17 0.89 10.05
CA ASP A 309 18.26 2.17 10.77
C ASP A 309 17.99 2.20 12.28
N GLY A 310 18.18 1.06 12.96
CA GLY A 310 17.92 0.94 14.40
C GLY A 310 16.49 0.52 14.72
N ALA A 311 15.88 -0.27 13.83
CA ALA A 311 14.58 -0.92 13.97
C ALA A 311 14.28 -1.37 15.40
N ARG A 312 13.03 -1.16 15.82
CA ARG A 312 12.54 -1.45 17.18
C ARG A 312 11.15 -2.02 17.08
N GLY A 313 10.84 -3.05 17.85
CA GLY A 313 9.51 -3.63 17.81
C GLY A 313 9.44 -5.05 18.34
N THR A 314 8.23 -5.60 18.34
CA THR A 314 7.98 -7.01 18.61
C THR A 314 7.24 -7.63 17.44
N PHE A 315 7.80 -8.69 16.89
CA PHE A 315 7.27 -9.40 15.72
C PHE A 315 6.99 -10.84 16.15
N GLU A 316 5.71 -11.21 16.20
CA GLU A 316 5.32 -12.48 16.80
C GLU A 316 4.21 -13.25 16.08
N ASN A 317 4.31 -14.57 16.10
CA ASN A 317 3.34 -15.47 15.48
C ASN A 317 3.16 -15.21 13.97
N ILE A 318 4.29 -15.07 13.26
CA ILE A 318 4.31 -14.80 11.81
C ILE A 318 4.74 -16.06 11.05
N TYR A 319 3.99 -16.41 10.01
CA TYR A 319 4.28 -17.54 9.13
C TYR A 319 4.69 -17.05 7.73
N PHE A 320 5.84 -17.52 7.25
CA PHE A 320 6.40 -17.19 5.94
C PHE A 320 6.39 -18.42 5.02
N PHE A 321 6.11 -18.24 3.73
CA PHE A 321 6.20 -19.33 2.74
C PHE A 321 6.32 -18.78 1.32
N GLY A 322 6.78 -19.60 0.38
CA GLY A 322 6.82 -19.21 -1.04
C GLY A 322 8.02 -18.35 -1.45
N PHE A 323 9.07 -18.30 -0.65
CA PHE A 323 10.30 -17.57 -0.94
C PHE A 323 11.35 -18.45 -1.63
N ALA A 324 12.25 -17.80 -2.38
CA ALA A 324 13.40 -18.45 -3.00
C ALA A 324 14.51 -18.79 -1.99
N ASP A 325 15.54 -19.50 -2.45
CA ASP A 325 16.77 -19.70 -1.69
C ASP A 325 17.67 -18.45 -1.81
N PRO A 326 17.93 -17.72 -0.70
CA PRO A 326 18.75 -16.50 -0.72
C PRO A 326 20.13 -16.69 -1.32
N ALA A 327 20.71 -17.88 -1.20
CA ALA A 327 22.02 -18.18 -1.75
C ALA A 327 22.04 -18.24 -3.29
N ALA A 328 20.87 -18.41 -3.91
CA ALA A 328 20.69 -18.50 -5.37
C ALA A 328 20.13 -17.21 -5.98
N THR A 329 19.72 -16.24 -5.15
CA THR A 329 18.97 -15.04 -5.55
C THR A 329 19.56 -13.75 -5.00
N ASP A 330 20.86 -13.74 -4.69
CA ASP A 330 21.59 -12.54 -4.22
C ASP A 330 20.97 -11.88 -2.97
N GLY A 331 20.41 -12.70 -2.07
CA GLY A 331 19.72 -12.22 -0.85
C GLY A 331 18.21 -12.42 -0.88
N ARG A 332 17.56 -12.39 -2.06
CA ARG A 332 16.09 -12.47 -2.11
C ARG A 332 15.55 -13.73 -1.42
N GLY A 333 14.59 -13.55 -0.53
CA GLY A 333 14.02 -14.59 0.30
C GLY A 333 14.70 -14.76 1.66
N ASP A 334 15.49 -13.78 2.11
CA ASP A 334 16.05 -13.76 3.45
C ASP A 334 15.27 -12.86 4.42
N PHE A 335 15.63 -12.98 5.70
CA PHE A 335 15.17 -12.16 6.82
C PHE A 335 16.42 -11.52 7.42
N SER A 336 16.58 -10.22 7.18
CA SER A 336 17.82 -9.49 7.38
C SER A 336 17.76 -8.47 8.51
N LEU A 337 18.91 -8.24 9.17
CA LEU A 337 19.10 -7.13 10.10
C LEU A 337 20.25 -6.29 9.57
N SER A 338 19.93 -5.11 9.07
CA SER A 338 20.85 -4.22 8.38
C SER A 338 21.40 -3.13 9.31
N GLY A 339 22.73 -3.03 9.35
CA GLY A 339 23.46 -1.97 10.06
C GLY A 339 23.66 -2.19 11.58
N ASP A 340 24.69 -1.50 12.10
CA ASP A 340 25.12 -1.64 13.51
C ASP A 340 24.05 -1.20 14.51
N LYS A 341 23.23 -0.19 14.14
CA LYS A 341 22.13 0.29 14.99
C LYS A 341 21.10 -0.82 15.24
N THR A 342 20.66 -1.51 14.18
CA THR A 342 19.66 -2.59 14.29
C THR A 342 20.22 -3.80 15.02
N LEU A 343 21.48 -4.17 14.75
CA LEU A 343 22.14 -5.23 15.51
C LEU A 343 22.21 -4.91 17.02
N ALA A 344 22.43 -3.63 17.37
CA ALA A 344 22.43 -3.18 18.76
C ALA A 344 21.04 -3.23 19.41
N THR A 345 19.98 -2.85 18.69
CA THR A 345 18.59 -2.93 19.20
C THR A 345 18.13 -4.39 19.37
N PHE A 346 18.55 -5.29 18.48
CA PHE A 346 18.33 -6.72 18.67
C PHE A 346 19.09 -7.27 19.89
N ALA A 347 20.38 -6.97 20.00
CA ALA A 347 21.21 -7.45 21.11
C ALA A 347 20.74 -6.96 22.50
N ASN A 348 20.17 -5.75 22.57
CA ASN A 348 19.65 -5.19 23.83
C ASN A 348 18.16 -5.51 24.09
N GLY A 349 17.50 -6.22 23.17
CA GLY A 349 16.11 -6.62 23.28
C GLY A 349 15.10 -5.50 23.03
N SER A 350 15.48 -4.40 22.36
CA SER A 350 14.52 -3.41 21.84
C SER A 350 13.83 -3.88 20.55
N LEU A 351 14.50 -4.74 19.77
CA LEU A 351 13.93 -5.49 18.66
C LEU A 351 13.78 -6.95 19.07
N LYS A 352 12.59 -7.52 18.90
CA LYS A 352 12.23 -8.86 19.41
C LYS A 352 11.48 -9.67 18.37
N PHE A 353 11.82 -10.96 18.31
CA PHE A 353 11.16 -11.96 17.48
C PHE A 353 10.65 -13.10 18.34
N ALA A 354 9.43 -13.58 18.08
CA ALA A 354 8.86 -14.71 18.81
C ALA A 354 7.96 -15.57 17.90
N ASN A 355 8.09 -16.89 18.00
CA ASN A 355 7.22 -17.85 17.30
C ASN A 355 7.12 -17.59 15.79
N LEU A 356 8.25 -17.38 15.13
CA LEU A 356 8.28 -17.29 13.67
C LEU A 356 8.25 -18.71 13.08
N GLN A 357 7.50 -18.91 12.01
CA GLN A 357 7.47 -20.17 11.26
C GLN A 357 7.71 -19.93 9.78
N ILE A 358 8.35 -20.88 9.12
CA ILE A 358 8.58 -20.82 7.67
C ILE A 358 8.40 -22.18 7.01
N THR A 359 7.81 -22.20 5.81
CA THR A 359 8.02 -23.30 4.88
C THR A 359 9.18 -22.97 3.95
N LEU A 360 10.31 -23.66 4.18
CA LEU A 360 11.55 -23.45 3.43
C LEU A 360 11.48 -24.04 2.02
N ALA A 361 12.20 -23.42 1.09
CA ALA A 361 12.54 -24.05 -0.18
C ALA A 361 13.38 -25.33 0.05
N ASN A 362 13.31 -26.25 -0.91
CA ASN A 362 13.95 -27.56 -0.79
C ASN A 362 15.46 -27.43 -0.54
N ASN A 363 15.96 -28.14 0.47
CA ASN A 363 17.38 -28.16 0.87
C ASN A 363 17.93 -26.81 1.36
N VAL A 364 17.08 -25.82 1.64
CA VAL A 364 17.51 -24.57 2.28
C VAL A 364 17.53 -24.75 3.80
N ALA A 365 18.60 -24.29 4.44
CA ALA A 365 18.70 -24.30 5.90
C ALA A 365 18.05 -23.04 6.49
N LEU A 366 17.44 -23.17 7.67
CA LEU A 366 16.81 -22.04 8.36
C LEU A 366 17.77 -20.87 8.58
N SER A 367 19.04 -21.14 8.89
CA SER A 367 20.09 -20.14 9.11
C SER A 367 20.57 -19.42 7.85
N THR A 368 20.24 -19.94 6.65
CA THR A 368 20.47 -19.24 5.38
C THR A 368 19.43 -18.14 5.18
N VAL A 369 18.18 -18.40 5.60
CA VAL A 369 17.07 -17.46 5.49
C VAL A 369 17.09 -16.46 6.64
N PHE A 370 17.14 -16.93 7.89
CA PHE A 370 17.13 -16.09 9.09
C PHE A 370 18.55 -15.71 9.50
N ARG A 371 18.99 -14.52 9.08
CA ARG A 371 20.36 -14.03 9.25
C ARG A 371 20.59 -13.42 10.63
N ALA A 372 21.84 -13.02 10.91
CA ALA A 372 22.23 -12.33 12.14
C ALA A 372 21.83 -13.04 13.46
N GLY A 373 21.69 -14.38 13.41
CA GLY A 373 21.30 -15.18 14.58
C GLY A 373 19.80 -15.21 14.87
N THR A 374 18.95 -14.61 14.03
CA THR A 374 17.49 -14.58 14.22
C THR A 374 16.83 -15.96 14.08
N ALA A 375 17.52 -16.93 13.47
CA ALA A 375 17.04 -18.31 13.30
C ALA A 375 16.62 -18.99 14.61
N VAL A 376 17.15 -18.57 15.77
CA VAL A 376 16.75 -19.13 17.08
C VAL A 376 15.31 -18.77 17.48
N HIS A 377 14.70 -17.78 16.82
CA HIS A 377 13.33 -17.33 17.02
C HIS A 377 12.35 -17.93 16.00
N ALA A 378 12.86 -18.75 15.07
CA ALA A 378 12.11 -19.32 13.97
C ALA A 378 12.14 -20.86 13.99
N SER A 379 11.16 -21.48 13.32
CA SER A 379 11.13 -22.92 13.08
C SER A 379 10.64 -23.24 11.67
N ALA A 380 11.21 -24.27 11.05
CA ALA A 380 10.76 -24.75 9.76
C ALA A 380 9.55 -25.70 9.93
N VAL A 381 8.52 -25.52 9.13
CA VAL A 381 7.32 -26.36 9.09
C VAL A 381 7.00 -26.78 7.65
N ALA A 382 6.41 -27.95 7.48
CA ALA A 382 5.89 -28.36 6.18
C ALA A 382 4.76 -27.43 5.73
N ALA A 383 4.56 -27.32 4.41
CA ALA A 383 3.48 -26.52 3.84
C ALA A 383 2.12 -26.92 4.46
N GLY A 384 1.38 -25.93 4.97
CA GLY A 384 0.08 -26.11 5.62
C GLY A 384 0.13 -26.73 7.03
N ALA A 385 1.32 -26.94 7.60
CA ALA A 385 1.50 -27.44 8.96
C ALA A 385 1.86 -26.33 9.97
N ASN A 386 1.75 -25.07 9.57
CA ASN A 386 1.93 -23.92 10.44
C ASN A 386 0.88 -23.91 11.57
N THR A 387 1.32 -23.47 12.75
CA THR A 387 0.49 -23.29 13.95
C THR A 387 0.34 -21.82 14.34
N VAL A 388 1.06 -20.95 13.62
CA VAL A 388 0.95 -19.49 13.69
C VAL A 388 0.56 -18.97 12.32
N GLY A 389 0.17 -17.69 12.26
CA GLY A 389 -0.24 -17.06 11.02
C GLY A 389 -1.51 -16.23 11.17
N ALA A 390 -1.91 -15.61 10.07
CA ALA A 390 -3.12 -14.83 9.97
C ALA A 390 -4.38 -15.70 10.04
N ASN A 391 -5.41 -15.17 10.68
CA ASN A 391 -6.78 -15.63 10.50
C ASN A 391 -7.35 -15.05 9.20
N LYS A 392 -7.23 -15.81 8.10
CA LYS A 392 -7.72 -15.39 6.78
C LYS A 392 -9.23 -15.14 6.72
N ALA A 393 -10.02 -15.67 7.66
CA ALA A 393 -11.48 -15.49 7.67
C ALA A 393 -11.90 -14.02 7.76
N ALA A 394 -11.05 -13.14 8.33
CA ALA A 394 -11.31 -11.71 8.41
C ALA A 394 -11.29 -10.98 7.04
N PHE A 395 -10.71 -11.61 6.01
CA PHE A 395 -10.60 -11.06 4.65
C PHE A 395 -11.57 -11.70 3.67
N ASN A 396 -12.14 -12.86 4.04
CA ASN A 396 -13.12 -13.53 3.22
C ASN A 396 -14.33 -12.63 2.96
N THR A 397 -14.98 -12.83 1.81
CA THR A 397 -16.25 -12.20 1.38
C THR A 397 -16.20 -10.76 0.92
N TRP A 398 -15.15 -9.98 1.25
CA TRP A 398 -15.10 -8.56 0.91
C TRP A 398 -13.84 -8.14 0.15
N SER A 399 -12.73 -8.85 0.34
CA SER A 399 -11.44 -8.49 -0.22
C SER A 399 -11.29 -8.99 -1.66
N TRP A 400 -10.60 -8.22 -2.50
CA TRP A 400 -10.29 -8.61 -3.88
C TRP A 400 -9.40 -9.85 -3.91
N ALA A 401 -8.43 -9.95 -3.00
CA ALA A 401 -7.58 -11.13 -2.88
C ALA A 401 -8.40 -12.41 -2.61
N ALA A 402 -9.43 -12.34 -1.76
CA ALA A 402 -10.28 -13.49 -1.45
C ALA A 402 -11.13 -13.93 -2.65
N VAL A 403 -11.81 -13.00 -3.33
CA VAL A 403 -12.65 -13.32 -4.50
C VAL A 403 -11.81 -13.82 -5.69
N SER A 404 -10.55 -13.40 -5.77
CA SER A 404 -9.58 -13.87 -6.78
C SER A 404 -8.88 -15.17 -6.39
N GLY A 405 -9.29 -15.81 -5.29
CA GLY A 405 -8.76 -17.12 -4.84
C GLY A 405 -7.35 -17.07 -4.25
N GLN A 406 -6.79 -15.89 -4.00
CA GLN A 406 -5.39 -15.75 -3.54
C GLN A 406 -5.17 -16.22 -2.10
N LEU A 407 -6.25 -16.37 -1.33
CA LEU A 407 -6.21 -16.84 0.06
C LEU A 407 -6.33 -18.36 0.20
N ALA A 408 -6.27 -19.12 -0.89
CA ALA A 408 -6.42 -20.58 -0.87
C ALA A 408 -5.33 -21.26 -0.02
N ASP A 409 -4.09 -20.76 -0.09
CA ASP A 409 -2.89 -21.37 0.53
C ASP A 409 -2.69 -21.01 2.02
N PHE A 410 -3.56 -20.17 2.58
CA PHE A 410 -3.42 -19.59 3.92
C PHE A 410 -4.13 -20.37 5.04
#